data_AF-A0A812ZW73-F1
#
_entry.id   AF-A0A812ZW73-F1
#
_cell.length_a   1.000
_cell.length_b   1.000
_cell.length_c   1.000
_cell.angle_alpha   90.00
_cell.angle_beta   90.00
_cell.angle_gamma   90.00
#
_symmetry.space_group_name_H-M   'P 1'
#
loop_
_entity.id
_entity.type
_entity.pdbx_description
1 polymer ?
#
loop_
_entity_poly.entity_id
_entity_poly.type
_entity_poly.pdbx_seq_one_letter_code
_entity_poly.pdbx_strand_id
1 'polypeptide(L)'
;MAAALVAASVAAPGPAQAESPKLSFFGLGGGVSDVYNQNDNPINPYSQFSEVGDESVYKARTDQEVARRKKALANSFERFDKTAFYIKTKQSQQLTSNLQEAAGFKQDMVYFSGAEASPAYNKAREFSQKISTVGVDGRNKEWGRASQDFEAAKELLKEWKDLVKF
;
A
#
# COMPACT_ATOMS: atom_id res chain seq x y z
N MET A 1 -36.18 20.13 -35.45
CA MET A 1 -35.65 21.20 -34.57
C MET A 1 -35.69 20.67 -33.15
N ALA A 2 -34.56 20.21 -32.60
CA ALA A 2 -33.62 20.97 -31.74
C ALA A 2 -33.90 20.68 -30.24
N ALA A 3 -33.02 19.88 -29.59
CA ALA A 3 -32.03 20.28 -28.57
C ALA A 3 -32.68 20.57 -27.19
N ALA A 4 -32.27 20.00 -26.05
CA ALA A 4 -30.91 19.90 -25.55
C ALA A 4 -30.73 18.75 -24.52
N LEU A 5 -29.72 17.91 -24.74
CA LEU A 5 -29.09 17.12 -23.69
C LEU A 5 -27.99 18.01 -23.09
N VAL A 6 -28.28 18.65 -21.96
CA VAL A 6 -27.31 19.46 -21.23
C VAL A 6 -26.31 18.55 -20.55
N ALA A 7 -25.05 18.81 -20.88
CA ALA A 7 -23.86 18.15 -20.40
C ALA A 7 -23.74 18.20 -18.87
N ALA A 8 -23.66 17.02 -18.25
CA ALA A 8 -23.13 16.84 -16.91
C ALA A 8 -22.03 15.78 -16.97
N SER A 9 -20.97 16.04 -17.73
CA SER A 9 -19.68 15.38 -17.52
C SER A 9 -18.88 16.26 -16.57
N VAL A 10 -18.85 15.77 -15.32
CA VAL A 10 -17.95 16.10 -14.24
C VAL A 10 -16.60 16.59 -14.76
N ALA A 11 -16.23 17.82 -14.39
CA ALA A 11 -14.90 18.35 -14.53
C ALA A 11 -13.94 17.55 -13.62
N ALA A 12 -13.51 16.38 -14.08
CA ALA A 12 -12.29 15.77 -13.62
C ALA A 12 -11.16 16.32 -14.53
N PRO A 13 -10.07 16.89 -13.99
CA PRO A 13 -8.92 17.22 -14.81
C PRO A 13 -8.47 15.95 -15.54
N GLY A 14 -8.40 16.03 -16.87
CA GLY A 14 -7.93 14.93 -17.69
C GLY A 14 -6.48 14.55 -17.32
N PRO A 15 -6.04 13.32 -17.59
CA PRO A 15 -4.65 12.94 -17.39
C PRO A 15 -3.76 13.91 -18.15
N ALA A 16 -2.73 14.46 -17.49
CA ALA A 16 -1.71 15.27 -18.13
C ALA A 16 -1.16 14.49 -19.34
N GLN A 17 -1.49 14.96 -20.54
CA GLN A 17 -0.97 14.37 -21.77
C GLN A 17 0.53 14.63 -21.78
N ALA A 18 1.33 13.59 -21.62
CA ALA A 18 2.75 13.64 -21.90
C ALA A 18 2.92 13.82 -23.41
N GLU A 19 2.83 15.06 -23.89
CA GLU A 19 3.11 15.40 -25.27
C GLU A 19 4.59 15.08 -25.56
N SER A 20 4.84 14.13 -26.46
CA SER A 20 6.20 13.87 -26.94
C SER A 20 6.76 15.14 -27.61
N PRO A 21 8.00 15.55 -27.30
CA PRO A 21 8.58 16.75 -27.87
C PRO A 21 8.72 16.60 -29.39
N LYS A 22 7.95 17.37 -30.15
CA LYS A 22 8.04 17.43 -31.61
C LYS A 22 9.16 18.38 -32.02
N LEU A 23 10.28 17.82 -32.46
CA LEU A 23 11.42 18.58 -32.99
C LEU A 23 11.03 19.27 -34.30
N SER A 24 10.93 20.59 -34.26
CA SER A 24 10.65 21.43 -35.44
C SER A 24 11.97 21.95 -36.03
N PHE A 25 12.40 21.43 -37.18
CA PHE A 25 13.72 21.73 -37.78
C PHE A 25 13.87 23.18 -38.31
N PHE A 26 12.78 23.95 -38.42
CA PHE A 26 12.78 25.31 -38.99
C PHE A 26 11.95 26.33 -38.19
N GLY A 27 11.58 26.05 -36.95
CA GLY A 27 10.93 27.05 -36.06
C GLY A 27 9.56 27.59 -36.49
N LEU A 28 8.89 26.98 -37.50
CA LEU A 28 7.59 27.41 -38.02
C LEU A 28 6.40 26.58 -37.54
N GLY A 29 6.58 25.75 -36.51
CA GLY A 29 5.51 25.05 -35.81
C GLY A 29 5.55 25.43 -34.35
N GLY A 30 4.40 25.69 -33.73
CA GLY A 30 4.25 26.01 -32.30
C GLY A 30 4.61 24.86 -31.36
N GLY A 31 5.69 24.12 -31.67
CA GLY A 31 6.31 23.19 -30.77
C GLY A 31 7.07 23.97 -29.72
N VAL A 32 6.64 23.83 -28.47
CA VAL A 32 7.36 24.33 -27.31
C VAL A 32 8.62 23.47 -27.20
N SER A 33 9.74 23.96 -27.76
CA SER A 33 10.99 23.19 -27.85
C SER A 33 11.75 23.13 -26.52
N ASP A 34 11.27 23.85 -25.51
CA ASP A 34 11.91 23.95 -24.21
C ASP A 34 11.27 22.94 -23.23
N VAL A 35 11.94 21.80 -23.10
CA VAL A 35 11.54 20.68 -22.24
C VAL A 35 11.55 21.06 -20.76
N TYR A 36 12.29 22.11 -20.37
CA TYR A 36 12.40 22.53 -18.97
C TYR A 36 11.31 23.53 -18.58
N ASN A 37 10.83 24.38 -19.50
CA ASN A 37 9.71 25.29 -19.23
C ASN A 37 8.34 24.59 -19.15
N GLN A 38 8.24 23.33 -19.61
CA GLN A 38 7.06 22.49 -19.44
C GLN A 38 7.07 21.70 -18.13
N ASN A 39 8.20 21.69 -17.41
CA ASN A 39 8.34 20.89 -16.21
C ASN A 39 7.80 21.65 -14.99
N ASP A 40 6.66 21.20 -14.46
CA ASP A 40 6.03 21.73 -13.25
C ASP A 40 6.70 21.21 -11.95
N ASN A 41 7.89 20.60 -12.06
CA ASN A 41 8.71 20.19 -10.93
C ASN A 41 9.91 21.14 -10.73
N PRO A 42 9.83 22.11 -9.80
CA PRO A 42 10.92 23.05 -9.55
C PRO A 42 12.12 22.44 -8.82
N ILE A 43 12.00 21.23 -8.26
CA ILE A 43 13.00 20.60 -7.39
C ILE A 43 13.80 19.53 -8.15
N ASN A 44 13.16 18.78 -9.05
CA ASN A 44 13.81 17.70 -9.78
C ASN A 44 13.62 17.84 -11.30
N PRO A 45 14.65 18.29 -12.04
CA PRO A 45 14.58 18.49 -13.49
C PRO A 45 14.46 17.17 -14.29
N TYR A 46 14.62 16.02 -13.64
CA TYR A 46 14.47 14.70 -14.25
C TYR A 46 13.10 14.05 -13.97
N SER A 47 12.24 14.69 -13.16
CA SER A 47 10.86 14.25 -12.95
C SER A 47 9.92 15.15 -13.72
N GLN A 48 9.00 14.55 -14.49
CA GLN A 48 7.91 15.27 -15.17
C GLN A 48 6.69 15.46 -14.26
N PHE A 49 6.64 14.78 -13.13
CA PHE A 49 5.55 14.90 -12.16
C PHE A 49 5.90 15.95 -11.12
N SER A 50 4.94 16.84 -10.83
CA SER A 50 4.99 17.76 -9.70
C SER A 50 5.04 16.98 -8.38
N GLU A 51 5.56 17.60 -7.33
CA GLU A 51 5.50 17.00 -5.99
C GLU A 51 4.05 16.91 -5.48
N VAL A 52 3.79 15.96 -4.57
CA VAL A 52 2.50 15.82 -3.92
C VAL A 52 2.37 16.95 -2.89
N GLY A 53 1.59 17.97 -3.23
CA GLY A 53 1.39 19.17 -2.41
C GLY A 53 -0.08 19.54 -2.20
N ASP A 54 -0.32 20.77 -1.73
CA ASP A 54 -1.68 21.23 -1.41
C ASP A 54 -2.58 21.40 -2.65
N GLU A 55 -2.01 21.49 -3.84
CA GLU A 55 -2.74 21.54 -5.11
C GLU A 55 -2.90 20.14 -5.76
N SER A 56 -2.28 19.08 -5.20
CA SER A 56 -2.43 17.74 -5.79
C SER A 56 -3.84 17.19 -5.52
N VAL A 57 -4.44 16.60 -6.56
CA VAL A 57 -5.73 15.90 -6.46
C VAL A 57 -5.67 14.75 -5.45
N TYR A 58 -4.53 14.06 -5.38
CA TYR A 58 -4.30 13.06 -4.34
C TYR A 58 -4.04 13.76 -3.00
N LYS A 59 -4.82 13.37 -1.99
CA LYS A 59 -4.64 13.77 -0.60
C LYS A 59 -4.30 12.53 0.23
N ALA A 60 -3.12 12.57 0.86
CA ALA A 60 -2.70 11.52 1.76
C ALA A 60 -3.58 11.52 3.02
N ARG A 61 -3.81 10.33 3.59
CA ARG A 61 -4.52 10.15 4.86
C ARG A 61 -5.97 10.68 4.90
N THR A 62 -6.65 10.67 3.75
CA THR A 62 -8.10 10.91 3.73
C THR A 62 -8.85 9.85 4.55
N ASP A 63 -10.02 10.21 5.10
CA ASP A 63 -10.85 9.29 5.87
C ASP A 63 -11.19 8.02 5.09
N GLN A 64 -11.41 8.15 3.78
CA GLN A 64 -11.66 7.02 2.89
C GLN A 64 -10.45 6.09 2.77
N GLU A 65 -9.23 6.64 2.65
CA GLU A 65 -8.01 5.84 2.60
C GLU A 65 -7.80 5.10 3.93
N VAL A 66 -7.96 5.81 5.05
CA VAL A 66 -7.84 5.24 6.40
C VAL A 66 -8.86 4.11 6.61
N ALA A 67 -10.12 4.32 6.26
CA ALA A 67 -11.17 3.31 6.39
C ALA A 67 -10.89 2.09 5.50
N ARG A 68 -10.42 2.29 4.26
CA ARG A 68 -10.06 1.21 3.33
C ARG A 68 -8.93 0.36 3.90
N ARG A 69 -7.85 1.00 4.37
CA ARG A 69 -6.69 0.30 4.97
C ARG A 69 -7.06 -0.41 6.26
N LYS A 70 -7.88 0.22 7.11
CA LYS A 70 -8.39 -0.41 8.34
C LYS A 70 -9.20 -1.67 8.04
N LYS A 71 -10.07 -1.63 7.03
CA LYS A 71 -10.83 -2.81 6.57
C LYS A 71 -9.93 -3.90 5.98
N ALA A 72 -8.94 -3.54 5.15
CA ALA A 72 -7.98 -4.49 4.61
C ALA A 72 -7.16 -5.18 5.71
N LEU A 73 -6.78 -4.42 6.74
CA LEU A 73 -6.04 -4.93 7.88
C LEU A 73 -6.91 -5.86 8.74
N ALA A 74 -8.18 -5.50 9.00
CA ALA A 74 -9.12 -6.37 9.70
C ALA A 74 -9.30 -7.72 8.98
N ASN A 75 -9.52 -7.69 7.66
CA ASN A 75 -9.61 -8.92 6.84
C ASN A 75 -8.32 -9.77 6.93
N SER A 76 -7.16 -9.11 7.01
CA SER A 76 -5.87 -9.80 7.14
C SER A 76 -5.73 -10.46 8.52
N PHE A 77 -6.24 -9.84 9.58
CA PHE A 77 -6.27 -10.43 10.92
C PHE A 77 -7.21 -11.63 11.00
N GLU A 78 -8.38 -11.58 10.37
CA GLU A 78 -9.28 -12.74 10.29
C GLU A 78 -8.63 -13.92 9.56
N ARG A 79 -7.83 -13.65 8.52
CA ARG A 79 -7.02 -14.68 7.84
C ARG A 79 -5.91 -15.20 8.74
N PHE A 80 -5.25 -14.32 9.47
CA PHE A 80 -4.22 -14.69 10.43
C PHE A 80 -4.76 -15.66 11.49
N ASP A 81 -5.97 -15.46 12.01
CA ASP A 81 -6.57 -16.38 12.98
C ASP A 81 -6.78 -17.80 12.42
N LYS A 82 -7.07 -17.93 11.12
CA LYS A 82 -7.19 -19.25 10.44
C LYS A 82 -5.86 -19.99 10.34
N THR A 83 -4.73 -19.32 10.49
CA THR A 83 -3.38 -19.92 10.50
C THR A 83 -3.27 -21.01 11.57
N ALA A 84 -3.91 -20.82 12.73
CA ALA A 84 -3.95 -21.83 13.80
C ALA A 84 -4.54 -23.16 13.32
N PHE A 85 -5.62 -23.10 12.53
CA PHE A 85 -6.26 -24.29 11.98
C PHE A 85 -5.33 -25.02 11.00
N TYR A 86 -4.63 -24.31 10.12
CA TYR A 86 -3.71 -24.93 9.16
C TYR A 86 -2.47 -25.53 9.82
N ILE A 87 -1.96 -24.92 10.89
CA ILE A 87 -0.89 -25.49 11.71
C ILE A 87 -1.37 -26.79 12.39
N LYS A 88 -2.56 -26.76 13.03
CA LYS A 88 -3.13 -27.93 13.72
C LYS A 88 -3.41 -29.09 12.76
N THR A 89 -3.96 -28.80 11.60
CA THR A 89 -4.29 -29.80 10.56
C THR A 89 -3.09 -30.15 9.67
N LYS A 90 -1.92 -29.55 9.91
CA LYS A 90 -0.66 -29.80 9.18
C LYS A 90 -0.77 -29.56 7.67
N GLN A 91 -1.56 -28.57 7.27
CA GLN A 91 -1.80 -28.22 5.87
C GLN A 91 -0.81 -27.14 5.40
N SER A 92 0.41 -27.55 5.02
CA SER A 92 1.50 -26.61 4.69
C SER A 92 1.22 -25.71 3.48
N GLN A 93 0.57 -26.25 2.45
CA GLN A 93 0.23 -25.47 1.26
C GLN A 93 -0.84 -24.41 1.55
N GLN A 94 -1.87 -24.78 2.33
CA GLN A 94 -2.95 -23.86 2.71
C GLN A 94 -2.44 -22.78 3.67
N LEU A 95 -1.55 -23.15 4.60
CA LEU A 95 -0.85 -22.21 5.46
C LEU A 95 -0.08 -21.17 4.64
N THR A 96 0.71 -21.63 3.66
CA THR A 96 1.51 -20.73 2.80
C THR A 96 0.61 -19.80 1.98
N SER A 97 -0.46 -20.33 1.36
CA SER A 97 -1.41 -19.53 0.57
C SER A 97 -2.10 -18.47 1.43
N ASN A 98 -2.57 -18.85 2.62
CA ASN A 98 -3.26 -17.95 3.53
C ASN A 98 -2.36 -16.78 3.98
N LEU A 99 -1.09 -17.06 4.31
CA LEU A 99 -0.14 -16.02 4.70
C LEU A 99 0.27 -15.11 3.53
N GLN A 100 0.34 -15.66 2.31
CA GLN A 100 0.64 -14.87 1.11
C GLN A 100 -0.52 -13.95 0.73
N GLU A 101 -1.76 -14.42 0.82
CA GLU A 101 -2.96 -13.60 0.61
C GLU A 101 -3.09 -12.50 1.66
N ALA A 102 -2.57 -12.71 2.87
CA ALA A 102 -2.54 -11.70 3.92
C ALA A 102 -1.41 -10.66 3.72
N ALA A 103 -0.44 -10.86 2.81
CA ALA A 103 0.82 -10.10 2.78
C ALA A 103 0.69 -8.56 2.74
N GLY A 104 -0.45 -8.03 2.28
CA GLY A 104 -0.76 -6.60 2.31
C GLY A 104 -0.76 -5.98 3.73
N PHE A 105 -0.94 -6.79 4.78
CA PHE A 105 -0.97 -6.30 6.16
C PHE A 105 0.29 -5.54 6.56
N LYS A 106 1.47 -5.89 6.00
CA LYS A 106 2.74 -5.28 6.40
C LYS A 106 2.74 -3.78 6.13
N GLN A 107 2.28 -3.39 4.93
CA GLN A 107 2.22 -1.99 4.52
C GLN A 107 1.19 -1.21 5.34
N ASP A 108 0.03 -1.82 5.60
CA ASP A 108 -1.04 -1.18 6.37
C ASP A 108 -0.69 -1.06 7.85
N MET A 109 -0.02 -2.04 8.46
CA MET A 109 0.47 -1.93 9.84
C MET A 109 1.50 -0.81 9.96
N VAL A 110 2.47 -0.72 9.03
CA VAL A 110 3.45 0.37 9.02
C VAL A 110 2.77 1.73 8.88
N TYR A 111 1.75 1.84 8.02
CA TYR A 111 0.98 3.07 7.85
C TYR A 111 0.34 3.56 9.17
N PHE A 112 -0.23 2.64 9.97
CA PHE A 112 -0.82 2.94 11.27
C PHE A 112 0.20 3.10 12.41
N SER A 113 1.40 2.52 12.28
CA SER A 113 2.49 2.64 13.26
C SER A 113 3.15 4.02 13.31
N GLY A 114 2.91 4.87 12.32
CA GLY A 114 3.45 6.23 12.28
C GLY A 114 4.93 6.29 11.90
N ALA A 115 5.72 7.05 12.65
CA ALA A 115 7.13 7.29 12.36
C ALA A 115 7.96 5.99 12.38
N GLU A 116 8.99 5.94 11.53
CA GLU A 116 9.96 4.86 11.53
C GLU A 116 10.67 4.77 12.89
N ALA A 117 10.97 3.55 13.33
CA ALA A 117 11.55 3.24 14.65
C ALA A 117 10.67 3.58 15.88
N SER A 118 9.42 4.00 15.71
CA SER A 118 8.47 4.11 16.83
C SER A 118 8.24 2.75 17.50
N PRO A 119 7.82 2.69 18.78
CA PRO A 119 7.48 1.42 19.43
C PRO A 119 6.47 0.59 18.63
N ALA A 120 5.42 1.24 18.09
CA ALA A 120 4.43 0.59 17.25
C ALA A 120 5.03 0.10 15.92
N TYR A 121 5.96 0.85 15.32
CA TYR A 121 6.65 0.46 14.10
C TYR A 121 7.49 -0.80 14.32
N ASN A 122 8.28 -0.81 15.40
CA ASN A 122 9.12 -1.95 15.75
C ASN A 122 8.27 -3.20 16.01
N LYS A 123 7.14 -3.05 16.71
CA LYS A 123 6.19 -4.17 16.93
C LYS A 123 5.56 -4.69 15.64
N ALA A 124 5.17 -3.81 14.72
CA ALA A 124 4.68 -4.22 13.41
C ALA A 124 5.74 -4.99 12.61
N ARG A 125 7.01 -4.57 12.70
CA ARG A 125 8.13 -5.24 12.05
C ARG A 125 8.42 -6.61 12.68
N GLU A 126 8.48 -6.70 14.01
CA GLU A 126 8.65 -7.95 14.75
C GLU A 126 7.55 -8.95 14.39
N PHE A 127 6.29 -8.51 14.42
CA PHE A 127 5.15 -9.33 13.98
C PHE A 127 5.33 -9.83 12.54
N SER A 128 5.66 -8.91 11.61
CA SER A 128 5.86 -9.25 10.19
C SER A 128 6.96 -10.28 9.96
N GLN A 129 8.05 -10.20 10.73
CA GLN A 129 9.13 -11.18 10.71
C GLN A 129 8.64 -12.52 11.26
N LYS A 130 7.95 -12.51 12.41
CA LYS A 130 7.46 -13.72 13.06
C LYS A 130 6.48 -14.51 12.18
N ILE A 131 5.57 -13.82 11.49
CA ILE A 131 4.67 -14.43 10.49
C ILE A 131 5.45 -15.08 9.35
N SER A 132 6.53 -14.44 8.91
CA SER A 132 7.38 -14.99 7.85
C SER A 132 8.07 -16.27 8.33
N THR A 133 8.52 -16.32 9.59
CA THR A 133 9.06 -17.54 10.22
C THR A 133 8.02 -18.65 10.33
N VAL A 134 6.78 -18.34 10.75
CA VAL A 134 5.67 -19.32 10.76
C VAL A 134 5.46 -19.93 9.37
N GLY A 135 5.55 -19.12 8.31
CA GLY A 135 5.46 -19.60 6.93
C GLY A 135 6.61 -20.53 6.54
N VAL A 136 7.83 -20.23 6.96
CA VAL A 136 9.03 -21.07 6.74
C VAL A 136 8.92 -22.39 7.50
N ASP A 137 8.62 -22.34 8.79
CA ASP A 137 8.47 -23.53 9.64
C ASP A 137 7.32 -24.43 9.14
N GLY A 138 6.21 -23.81 8.72
CA GLY A 138 5.10 -24.49 8.09
C GLY A 138 5.47 -25.20 6.78
N ARG A 139 6.31 -24.57 5.95
CA ARG A 139 6.84 -25.19 4.72
C ARG A 139 7.79 -26.34 5.02
N ASN A 140 8.65 -26.17 6.03
CA ASN A 140 9.59 -27.19 6.51
C ASN A 140 8.91 -28.30 7.34
N LYS A 141 7.60 -28.18 7.59
CA LYS A 141 6.79 -29.12 8.39
C LYS A 141 7.23 -29.21 9.85
N GLU A 142 7.81 -28.14 10.37
CA GLU A 142 8.28 -28.01 11.74
C GLU A 142 7.14 -27.51 12.65
N TRP A 143 6.05 -28.28 12.72
CA TRP A 143 4.77 -27.85 13.31
C TRP A 143 4.85 -27.40 14.77
N GLY A 144 5.76 -27.98 15.56
CA GLY A 144 5.99 -27.56 16.94
C GLY A 144 6.54 -26.14 17.02
N ARG A 145 7.53 -25.81 16.17
CA ARG A 145 8.10 -24.45 16.07
C ARG A 145 7.08 -23.48 15.47
N ALA A 146 6.40 -23.87 14.39
CA ALA A 146 5.35 -23.05 13.79
C ALA A 146 4.25 -22.67 14.79
N SER A 147 3.85 -23.58 15.69
CA SER A 147 2.87 -23.29 16.73
C SER A 147 3.39 -22.31 17.79
N GLN A 148 4.64 -22.47 18.24
CA GLN A 148 5.27 -21.55 19.19
C GLN A 148 5.41 -20.16 18.59
N ASP A 149 5.84 -20.10 17.33
CA ASP A 149 6.04 -18.86 16.61
C ASP A 149 4.72 -18.14 16.32
N PHE A 150 3.65 -18.90 16.07
CA PHE A 150 2.30 -18.35 15.90
C PHE A 150 1.78 -17.72 17.20
N GLU A 151 1.96 -18.36 18.36
CA GLU A 151 1.56 -17.76 19.64
C GLU A 151 2.38 -16.50 19.97
N ALA A 152 3.69 -16.52 19.71
CA ALA A 152 4.51 -15.31 19.83
C ALA A 152 4.05 -14.19 18.88
N ALA A 153 3.64 -14.52 17.65
CA ALA A 153 3.08 -13.54 16.72
C ALA A 153 1.75 -12.96 17.23
N LYS A 154 0.91 -13.74 17.92
CA LYS A 154 -0.34 -13.24 18.53
C LYS A 154 -0.08 -12.22 19.62
N GLU A 155 0.90 -12.47 20.50
CA GLU A 155 1.26 -11.50 21.54
C GLU A 155 1.81 -10.21 20.94
N LEU A 156 2.69 -10.29 19.94
CA LEU A 156 3.18 -9.11 19.22
C LEU A 156 2.05 -8.31 18.55
N LEU A 157 1.08 -9.01 17.96
CA LEU A 157 -0.08 -8.37 17.36
C LEU A 157 -0.95 -7.66 18.40
N LYS A 158 -1.14 -8.27 19.58
CA LYS A 158 -1.89 -7.67 20.69
C LYS A 158 -1.20 -6.41 21.20
N GLU A 159 0.10 -6.49 21.49
CA GLU A 159 0.91 -5.33 21.91
C GLU A 159 0.86 -4.21 20.88
N TRP A 160 0.94 -4.54 19.59
CA TRP A 160 0.80 -3.55 18.52
C TRP A 160 -0.58 -2.88 18.54
N LYS A 161 -1.67 -3.66 18.62
CA LYS A 161 -3.05 -3.13 18.68
C LYS A 161 -3.24 -2.18 19.85
N ASP A 162 -2.67 -2.51 21.01
CA ASP A 162 -2.74 -1.66 22.21
C ASP A 162 -2.01 -0.32 22.00
N LEU A 163 -0.85 -0.32 21.32
CA LEU A 163 -0.09 0.89 21.02
C LEU A 163 -0.79 1.83 20.03
N VAL A 164 -1.39 1.27 18.97
CA VAL A 164 -2.05 2.07 17.92
C VAL A 164 -3.55 2.29 18.16
N LYS A 165 -4.10 1.72 19.25
CA LYS A 165 -5.54 1.73 19.57
C LYS A 165 -6.40 1.26 18.40
N PHE A 166 -6.00 0.13 17.80
CA PHE A 166 -6.60 -0.38 16.57
C PHE A 166 -8.02 -0.90 16.77
#